data_AF-V9L1G3-F1
#
_entry.id   AF-V9L1G3-F1
#
_cell.length_a   1.000
_cell.length_b   1.000
_cell.length_c   1.000
_cell.angle_alpha   90.00
_cell.angle_beta   90.00
_cell.angle_gamma   90.00
#
_symmetry.space_group_name_H-M   'P 1'
#
loop_
_entity.id
_entity.type
_entity.pdbx_description
1 polymer ?
#
loop_
_entity_poly.entity_id
_entity_poly.type
_entity_poly.pdbx_seq_one_letter_code
_entity_poly.pdbx_strand_id
1 'polypeptide(L)'
;MVWIVTVVLLFLSSHTICTNPALKARVTQQALDYGRQVGMQVLQEELKKINIPDVSGSTHVSVIGKVHYQISGIRIQAFSIAQSTVAFSPGTGMKLSLDNTNIAIHGNWRVKYSLGRDSGSFDVSVNGFSVSALIGMSTDQTGRPAVKSMGCSSNVGSLRLKLHGGASWLYNLFRSSLEKPIHSALVREICPKVSEAINSLDLKLQRLKVTANVDKIAEIDYFLVNPPVITETFMDLDFKGEFYNIGRHQEPPFTAGPLSFPEQTNHMMYLAVSEFFFNSAAFVYHRAGALQINITDSMIPKSSPIRLNTSTFGGFIPQLKKLYPEMLMLMKIHSLKQPALTMTSDNITIAMTGRSEEH
;
A
#
# COMPACT_ATOMS: atom_id res chain seq x y z
N MET A 1 6.94 14.44 -46.70
CA MET A 1 5.97 14.41 -45.58
C MET A 1 5.68 12.99 -45.07
N VAL A 2 5.52 11.99 -45.94
CA VAL A 2 5.24 10.59 -45.52
C VAL A 2 6.30 9.99 -44.59
N TRP A 3 7.58 10.31 -44.82
CA TRP A 3 8.70 9.80 -44.02
C TRP A 3 8.77 10.38 -42.60
N ILE A 4 8.41 11.65 -42.43
CA ILE A 4 8.32 12.30 -41.11
C ILE A 4 7.16 11.70 -40.31
N VAL A 5 6.02 11.44 -40.97
CA VAL A 5 4.85 10.80 -40.33
C VAL A 5 5.16 9.36 -39.90
N THR A 6 5.93 8.60 -40.69
CA THR A 6 6.34 7.23 -40.32
C THR A 6 7.35 7.20 -39.18
N VAL A 7 8.31 8.13 -39.16
CA VAL A 7 9.26 8.25 -38.03
C VAL A 7 8.53 8.68 -36.76
N VAL A 8 7.59 9.62 -36.84
CA VAL A 8 6.76 10.04 -35.68
C VAL A 8 5.86 8.89 -35.19
N LEU A 9 5.26 8.09 -36.08
CA LEU A 9 4.49 6.88 -35.72
C LEU A 9 5.37 5.77 -35.11
N LEU A 10 6.64 5.65 -35.53
CA LEU A 10 7.61 4.71 -34.94
C LEU A 10 8.10 5.18 -33.56
N PHE A 11 8.21 6.49 -33.33
CA PHE A 11 8.50 7.05 -31.99
C PHE A 11 7.29 7.05 -31.04
N LEU A 12 6.05 7.05 -31.57
CA LEU A 12 4.83 6.89 -30.77
C LEU A 12 4.51 5.44 -30.38
N SER A 13 5.22 4.48 -30.96
CA SER A 13 5.08 3.05 -30.64
C SER A 13 6.23 2.55 -29.78
N SER A 14 6.59 3.31 -28.74
CA SER A 14 7.21 2.72 -27.56
C SER A 14 6.22 1.74 -26.95
N HIS A 15 6.22 0.52 -27.47
CA HIS A 15 5.59 -0.62 -26.84
C HIS A 15 6.28 -0.76 -25.49
N THR A 16 5.62 -0.35 -24.41
CA THR A 16 5.92 -0.89 -23.10
C THR A 16 5.74 -2.40 -23.23
N ILE A 17 6.86 -3.11 -23.34
CA ILE A 17 6.89 -4.57 -23.27
C ILE A 17 6.47 -4.90 -21.84
N CYS A 18 5.17 -5.14 -21.62
CA CYS A 18 4.69 -5.59 -20.33
C CYS A 18 5.23 -7.00 -20.08
N THR A 19 5.91 -7.18 -18.96
CA THR A 19 6.42 -8.49 -18.55
C THR A 19 5.28 -9.24 -17.86
N ASN A 20 5.08 -10.51 -18.21
CA ASN A 20 4.07 -11.33 -17.55
C ASN A 20 4.43 -11.53 -16.07
N PRO A 21 3.54 -11.19 -15.12
CA PRO A 21 3.80 -11.44 -13.70
C PRO A 21 3.53 -12.90 -13.33
N ALA A 22 4.22 -13.41 -12.31
CA ALA A 22 3.84 -14.68 -11.70
C ALA A 22 2.85 -14.51 -10.55
N LEU A 23 2.82 -13.32 -9.95
CA LEU A 23 1.89 -12.95 -8.90
C LEU A 23 1.18 -11.67 -9.31
N LYS A 24 -0.14 -11.63 -9.18
CA LYS A 24 -0.91 -10.42 -9.42
C LYS A 24 -1.79 -10.15 -8.22
N ALA A 25 -1.83 -8.92 -7.75
CA ALA A 25 -2.76 -8.48 -6.70
C ALA A 25 -3.74 -7.46 -7.26
N ARG A 26 -5.02 -7.59 -6.92
CA ARG A 26 -6.04 -6.59 -7.20
C ARG A 26 -6.52 -5.98 -5.91
N VAL A 27 -6.54 -4.66 -5.85
CA VAL A 27 -7.12 -3.85 -4.76
C VAL A 27 -8.41 -3.23 -5.29
N THR A 28 -9.52 -3.40 -4.57
CA THR A 28 -10.84 -2.88 -4.98
C THR A 28 -11.24 -1.64 -4.19
N GLN A 29 -12.39 -1.06 -4.54
CA GLN A 29 -12.98 0.06 -3.82
C GLN A 29 -13.20 -0.25 -2.34
N GLN A 30 -13.53 -1.50 -1.99
CA GLN A 30 -13.73 -1.91 -0.60
C GLN A 30 -12.45 -1.78 0.24
N ALA A 31 -11.28 -2.03 -0.35
CA ALA A 31 -9.99 -1.81 0.32
C ALA A 31 -9.69 -0.32 0.50
N LEU A 32 -10.02 0.52 -0.49
CA LEU A 32 -9.89 1.97 -0.37
C LEU A 32 -10.78 2.53 0.73
N ASP A 33 -12.02 2.04 0.84
CA ASP A 33 -12.97 2.47 1.85
C ASP A 33 -12.49 2.11 3.27
N TYR A 34 -11.86 0.95 3.42
CA TYR A 34 -11.19 0.55 4.66
C TYR A 34 -9.97 1.43 4.95
N GLY A 35 -9.09 1.62 3.97
CA GLY A 35 -7.90 2.47 4.08
C GLY A 35 -8.26 3.92 4.44
N ARG A 36 -9.36 4.44 3.91
CA ARG A 36 -9.93 5.75 4.28
C ARG A 36 -10.27 5.79 5.77
N GLN A 37 -10.99 4.79 6.31
CA GLN A 37 -11.36 4.80 7.74
C GLN A 37 -10.14 4.88 8.65
N VAL A 38 -9.09 4.12 8.33
CA VAL A 38 -7.82 4.14 9.07
C VAL A 38 -7.06 5.46 8.84
N GLY A 39 -7.00 5.94 7.60
CA GLY A 39 -6.28 7.15 7.23
C GLY A 39 -6.90 8.44 7.77
N MET A 40 -8.22 8.48 8.01
CA MET A 40 -8.90 9.68 8.50
C MET A 40 -8.48 10.11 9.90
N GLN A 41 -8.20 9.16 10.79
CA GLN A 41 -7.68 9.48 12.12
C GLN A 41 -6.30 10.13 12.04
N VAL A 42 -5.41 9.57 11.22
CA VAL A 42 -4.07 10.12 10.98
C VAL A 42 -4.17 11.53 10.40
N LEU A 43 -5.04 11.72 9.40
CA LEU A 43 -5.23 13.03 8.79
C LEU A 43 -5.73 14.05 9.82
N GLN A 44 -6.76 13.73 10.61
CA GLN A 44 -7.29 14.64 11.63
C GLN A 44 -6.22 15.10 12.62
N GLU A 45 -5.32 14.20 13.05
CA GLU A 45 -4.20 14.55 13.94
C GLU A 45 -3.16 15.45 13.28
N GLU A 46 -2.84 15.23 12.00
CA GLU A 46 -1.96 16.13 11.26
C GLU A 46 -2.59 17.50 11.01
N LEU A 47 -3.89 17.56 10.74
CA LEU A 47 -4.59 18.82 10.51
C LEU A 47 -4.70 19.69 11.76
N LYS A 48 -4.78 19.07 12.96
CA LYS A 48 -4.72 19.81 14.24
C LYS A 48 -3.39 20.55 14.45
N LYS A 49 -2.32 20.16 13.74
CA LYS A 49 -0.99 20.81 13.83
C LYS A 49 -0.86 22.04 12.93
N ILE A 50 -1.90 22.39 12.16
CA ILE A 50 -1.89 23.63 11.36
C ILE A 50 -1.77 24.82 12.30
N ASN A 51 -0.75 25.64 12.06
CA ASN A 51 -0.52 26.86 12.81
C ASN A 51 -1.22 28.04 12.13
N ILE A 52 -2.12 28.70 12.86
CA ILE A 52 -2.76 29.93 12.40
C ILE A 52 -2.03 31.09 13.09
N PRO A 53 -1.39 32.00 12.32
CA PRO A 53 -0.57 33.05 12.91
C PRO A 53 -1.38 34.03 13.74
N ASP A 54 -0.79 34.51 14.83
CA ASP A 54 -1.31 35.60 15.63
C ASP A 54 -1.48 36.87 14.76
N VAL A 55 -2.50 37.66 15.07
CA VAL A 55 -2.86 38.86 14.29
C VAL A 55 -2.88 40.06 15.22
N SER A 56 -2.16 41.12 14.84
CA SER A 56 -2.19 42.40 15.57
C SER A 56 -2.37 43.56 14.61
N GLY A 57 -3.04 44.62 15.08
CA GLY A 57 -3.26 45.78 14.25
C GLY A 57 -3.79 46.98 15.02
N SER A 58 -4.11 48.03 14.28
CA SER A 58 -4.76 49.22 14.82
C SER A 58 -5.91 49.61 13.90
N THR A 59 -7.04 49.99 14.48
CA THR A 59 -8.20 50.50 13.74
C THR A 59 -8.74 51.77 14.38
N HIS A 60 -9.58 52.51 13.68
CA HIS A 60 -10.34 53.60 14.25
C HIS A 60 -11.81 53.18 14.38
N VAL A 61 -12.39 53.35 15.57
CA VAL A 61 -13.80 53.06 15.85
C VAL A 61 -14.48 54.36 16.23
N SER A 62 -15.52 54.76 15.50
CA SER A 62 -16.11 56.09 15.54
C SER A 62 -16.51 56.61 16.93
N VAL A 63 -16.78 55.70 17.88
CA VAL A 63 -17.25 56.04 19.25
C VAL A 63 -16.11 56.13 20.27
N ILE A 64 -14.98 55.44 20.04
CA ILE A 64 -13.90 55.26 21.05
C ILE A 64 -12.50 55.61 20.53
N GLY A 65 -12.41 56.05 19.28
CA GLY A 65 -11.16 56.49 18.65
C GLY A 65 -10.26 55.33 18.23
N LYS A 66 -8.94 55.53 18.34
CA LYS A 66 -7.94 54.56 17.89
C LYS A 66 -7.89 53.36 18.86
N VAL A 67 -8.06 52.17 18.31
CA VAL A 67 -8.01 50.89 19.01
C VAL A 67 -6.82 50.09 18.50
N HIS A 68 -5.97 49.64 19.42
CA HIS A 68 -4.95 48.64 19.15
C HIS A 68 -5.46 47.27 19.56
N TYR A 69 -5.37 46.27 18.69
CA TYR A 69 -5.86 44.92 18.98
C TYR A 69 -4.77 43.87 18.76
N GLN A 70 -4.85 42.80 19.54
CA GLN A 70 -4.00 41.63 19.44
C GLN A 70 -4.86 40.38 19.57
N ILE A 71 -4.68 39.44 18.65
CA ILE A 71 -5.34 38.15 18.56
C ILE A 71 -4.23 37.12 18.68
N SER A 72 -4.37 36.20 19.64
CA SER A 72 -3.30 35.28 19.99
C SER A 72 -3.79 33.90 20.41
N GLY A 73 -2.90 32.91 20.29
CA GLY A 73 -3.18 31.54 20.73
C GLY A 73 -4.28 30.88 19.90
N ILE A 74 -4.30 31.18 18.60
CA ILE A 74 -5.26 30.64 17.66
C ILE A 74 -4.93 29.17 17.42
N ARG A 75 -5.85 28.27 17.79
CA ARG A 75 -5.67 26.83 17.67
C ARG A 75 -6.91 26.16 17.10
N ILE A 76 -6.70 25.16 16.27
CA ILE A 76 -7.77 24.30 15.81
C ILE A 76 -8.07 23.28 16.92
N GLN A 77 -9.30 23.30 17.44
CA GLN A 77 -9.74 22.40 18.50
C GLN A 77 -10.24 21.08 17.92
N ALA A 78 -10.98 21.14 16.81
CA ALA A 78 -11.59 19.97 16.21
C ALA A 78 -11.75 20.09 14.69
N PHE A 79 -11.60 18.96 14.01
CA PHE A 79 -11.96 18.73 12.62
C PHE A 79 -13.05 17.65 12.58
N SER A 80 -14.30 18.06 12.32
CA SER A 80 -15.44 17.16 12.17
C SER A 80 -15.70 16.93 10.68
N ILE A 81 -15.21 15.80 10.17
CA ILE A 81 -15.37 15.40 8.77
C ILE A 81 -16.72 14.70 8.62
N ALA A 82 -17.67 15.33 7.91
CA ALA A 82 -19.00 14.77 7.72
C ALA A 82 -19.01 13.69 6.63
N GLN A 83 -18.35 13.97 5.49
CA GLN A 83 -18.23 13.06 4.37
C GLN A 83 -16.78 13.01 3.90
N SER A 84 -16.24 11.80 3.78
CA SER A 84 -14.95 11.55 3.13
C SER A 84 -15.14 10.46 2.09
N THR A 85 -14.47 10.54 0.96
CA THR A 85 -14.46 9.50 -0.07
C THR A 85 -13.04 9.31 -0.56
N VAL A 86 -12.70 8.07 -0.93
CA VAL A 86 -11.48 7.78 -1.68
C VAL A 86 -11.93 6.95 -2.86
N ALA A 87 -11.64 7.39 -4.08
CA ALA A 87 -12.01 6.68 -5.30
C ALA A 87 -10.77 6.49 -6.18
N PHE A 88 -10.79 5.49 -7.06
CA PHE A 88 -9.75 5.38 -8.07
C PHE A 88 -9.84 6.52 -9.08
N SER A 89 -8.68 6.95 -9.55
CA SER A 89 -8.53 7.88 -10.66
C SER A 89 -7.83 7.13 -11.79
N PRO A 90 -8.56 6.72 -12.85
CA PRO A 90 -8.04 5.86 -13.90
C PRO A 90 -6.72 6.35 -14.49
N GLY A 91 -5.78 5.42 -14.67
CA GLY A 91 -4.44 5.70 -15.19
C GLY A 91 -3.54 6.57 -14.31
N THR A 92 -4.00 7.00 -13.14
CA THR A 92 -3.25 7.95 -12.29
C THR A 92 -3.02 7.45 -10.88
N GLY A 93 -4.07 7.05 -10.15
CA GLY A 93 -3.95 6.87 -8.71
C GLY A 93 -5.28 6.83 -7.96
N MET A 94 -5.34 7.51 -6.83
CA MET A 94 -6.51 7.60 -5.97
C MET A 94 -6.85 9.07 -5.69
N LYS A 95 -8.12 9.41 -5.65
CA LYS A 95 -8.61 10.75 -5.30
C LYS A 95 -9.27 10.69 -3.92
N LEU A 96 -8.67 11.39 -2.95
CA LEU A 96 -9.28 11.67 -1.65
C LEU A 96 -10.13 12.94 -1.76
N SER A 97 -11.39 12.87 -1.35
CA SER A 97 -12.27 14.04 -1.23
C SER A 97 -12.84 14.12 0.18
N LEU A 98 -12.74 15.28 0.80
CA LEU A 98 -13.36 15.63 2.07
C LEU A 98 -14.39 16.71 1.79
N ASP A 99 -15.65 16.43 2.12
CA ASP A 99 -16.76 17.32 1.84
C ASP A 99 -17.48 17.69 3.12
N ASN A 100 -17.96 18.94 3.15
CA ASN A 100 -18.74 19.50 4.25
C ASN A 100 -18.08 19.31 5.64
N THR A 101 -16.77 19.52 5.72
CA THR A 101 -16.02 19.43 6.96
C THR A 101 -16.26 20.68 7.81
N ASN A 102 -16.50 20.48 9.11
CA ASN A 102 -16.63 21.55 10.08
C ASN A 102 -15.35 21.67 10.91
N ILE A 103 -14.83 22.89 11.06
CA ILE A 103 -13.61 23.17 11.83
C ILE A 103 -13.95 24.09 12.98
N ALA A 104 -13.60 23.69 14.20
CA ALA A 104 -13.72 24.50 15.39
C ALA A 104 -12.35 25.10 15.74
N ILE A 105 -12.28 26.43 15.82
CA ILE A 105 -11.06 27.19 16.11
C ILE A 105 -11.33 28.02 17.35
N HIS A 106 -10.34 28.11 18.23
CA HIS A 106 -10.40 28.93 19.43
C HIS A 106 -9.18 29.81 19.55
N GLY A 107 -9.36 31.00 20.11
CA GLY A 107 -8.25 31.89 20.43
C GLY A 107 -8.64 32.98 21.42
N ASN A 108 -7.69 33.87 21.67
CA ASN A 108 -7.83 34.96 22.62
C ASN A 108 -7.66 36.30 21.92
N TRP A 109 -8.35 37.32 22.42
CA TRP A 109 -8.21 38.68 21.93
C TRP A 109 -7.96 39.65 23.08
N ARG A 110 -7.22 40.72 22.79
CA ARG A 110 -6.99 41.87 23.69
C ARG A 110 -7.08 43.15 22.88
N VAL A 111 -7.68 44.18 23.45
CA VAL A 111 -7.74 45.51 22.87
C VAL A 111 -7.30 46.58 23.86
N LYS A 112 -6.72 47.66 23.33
CA LYS A 112 -6.32 48.85 24.08
C LYS A 112 -6.80 50.08 23.33
N TYR A 113 -7.49 50.97 24.02
CA TYR A 113 -7.96 52.26 23.52
C TYR A 113 -7.71 53.35 24.58
N SER A 114 -7.91 54.62 24.23
CA SER A 114 -7.47 55.76 25.06
C SER A 114 -7.99 55.74 26.51
N LEU A 115 -9.15 55.14 26.74
CA LEU A 115 -9.85 55.16 28.04
C LEU A 115 -9.87 53.79 28.75
N GLY A 116 -9.20 52.75 28.22
CA GLY A 116 -9.28 51.43 28.82
C GLY A 116 -8.61 50.29 28.05
N ARG A 117 -8.74 49.09 28.61
CA ARG A 117 -8.30 47.82 28.02
C ARG A 117 -9.42 46.80 28.19
N ASP A 118 -9.55 45.91 27.22
CA ASP A 118 -10.51 44.82 27.27
C ASP A 118 -9.87 43.55 26.70
N SER A 119 -10.36 42.39 27.11
CA SER A 119 -9.84 41.09 26.69
C SER A 119 -10.89 40.02 26.84
N GLY A 120 -10.79 39.00 26.00
CA GLY A 120 -11.66 37.84 26.06
C GLY A 120 -11.18 36.74 25.14
N SER A 121 -12.08 35.83 24.83
CA SER A 121 -11.83 34.73 23.91
C SER A 121 -12.81 34.73 22.75
N PHE A 122 -12.52 33.93 21.74
CA PHE A 122 -13.40 33.76 20.60
C PHE A 122 -13.39 32.30 20.15
N ASP A 123 -14.52 31.88 19.60
CA ASP A 123 -14.63 30.65 18.82
C ASP A 123 -14.99 30.99 17.38
N VAL A 124 -14.37 30.29 16.44
CA VAL A 124 -14.70 30.35 15.02
C VAL A 124 -15.13 28.97 14.55
N SER A 125 -16.31 28.89 13.97
CA SER A 125 -16.80 27.70 13.29
C SER A 125 -16.69 27.89 11.78
N VAL A 126 -15.85 27.09 11.13
CA VAL A 126 -15.78 26.98 9.67
C VAL A 126 -16.73 25.88 9.24
N ASN A 127 -17.68 26.19 8.38
CA ASN A 127 -18.64 25.22 7.85
C ASN A 127 -18.44 25.08 6.34
N GLY A 128 -18.60 23.86 5.83
CA GLY A 128 -18.45 23.60 4.39
C GLY A 128 -16.99 23.69 3.92
N PHE A 129 -16.02 23.36 4.78
CA PHE A 129 -14.64 23.19 4.34
C PHE A 129 -14.53 21.92 3.49
N SER A 130 -13.86 22.01 2.35
CA SER A 130 -13.62 20.85 1.49
C SER A 130 -12.17 20.77 1.03
N VAL A 131 -11.70 19.55 0.81
CA VAL A 131 -10.35 19.24 0.33
C VAL A 131 -10.45 18.15 -0.71
N SER A 132 -9.75 18.32 -1.84
CA SER A 132 -9.61 17.29 -2.87
C SER A 132 -8.12 17.09 -3.13
N ALA A 133 -7.63 15.87 -2.93
CA ALA A 133 -6.24 15.50 -3.16
C ALA A 133 -6.13 14.31 -4.12
N LEU A 134 -5.30 14.44 -5.15
CA LEU A 134 -4.98 13.40 -6.10
C LEU A 134 -3.63 12.77 -5.71
N ILE A 135 -3.69 11.51 -5.30
CA ILE A 135 -2.55 10.69 -4.90
C ILE A 135 -2.15 9.86 -6.12
N GLY A 136 -1.06 10.21 -6.77
CA GLY A 136 -0.51 9.45 -7.88
C GLY A 136 0.15 8.16 -7.39
N MET A 137 -0.09 7.06 -8.10
CA MET A 137 0.50 5.75 -7.84
C MET A 137 1.46 5.38 -8.98
N SER A 138 2.61 4.84 -8.63
CA SER A 138 3.65 4.46 -9.60
C SER A 138 4.53 3.34 -9.05
N THR A 139 5.53 2.97 -9.83
CA THR A 139 6.59 2.04 -9.41
C THR A 139 7.92 2.78 -9.43
N ASP A 140 8.74 2.60 -8.39
CA ASP A 140 10.10 3.16 -8.36
C ASP A 140 11.08 2.34 -9.22
N GLN A 141 12.32 2.80 -9.34
CA GLN A 141 13.35 2.14 -10.16
C GLN A 141 13.76 0.76 -9.63
N THR A 142 13.40 0.43 -8.38
CA THR A 142 13.68 -0.87 -7.74
C THR A 142 12.47 -1.80 -7.77
N GLY A 143 11.39 -1.39 -8.46
CA GLY A 143 10.16 -2.16 -8.55
C GLY A 143 9.31 -2.12 -7.27
N ARG A 144 9.44 -1.10 -6.43
CA ARG A 144 8.54 -0.89 -5.28
C ARG A 144 7.36 -0.01 -5.66
N PRO A 145 6.18 -0.20 -5.04
CA PRO A 145 5.11 0.79 -5.14
C PRO A 145 5.59 2.14 -4.61
N ALA A 146 5.23 3.22 -5.30
CA ALA A 146 5.56 4.59 -4.92
C ALA A 146 4.31 5.48 -5.04
N VAL A 147 4.20 6.46 -4.15
CA VAL A 147 3.10 7.42 -4.12
C VAL A 147 3.60 8.84 -4.13
N LYS A 148 2.83 9.74 -4.75
CA LYS A 148 3.14 11.17 -4.75
C LYS A 148 1.88 12.03 -4.76
N SER A 149 1.98 13.22 -4.17
CA SER A 149 0.93 14.23 -4.32
C SER A 149 0.98 14.79 -5.75
N MET A 150 -0.06 14.54 -6.55
CA MET A 150 -0.18 15.08 -7.91
C MET A 150 -1.01 16.35 -7.99
N GLY A 151 -1.84 16.60 -6.98
CA GLY A 151 -2.63 17.81 -6.88
C GLY A 151 -3.37 17.85 -5.57
N CYS A 152 -3.55 19.04 -5.03
CA CYS A 152 -4.41 19.28 -3.89
C CYS A 152 -5.09 20.64 -4.05
N SER A 153 -6.38 20.67 -3.78
CA SER A 153 -7.16 21.90 -3.67
C SER A 153 -7.98 21.87 -2.39
N SER A 154 -8.26 23.06 -1.86
CA SER A 154 -9.12 23.22 -0.70
C SER A 154 -10.00 24.44 -0.89
N ASN A 155 -11.21 24.36 -0.36
CA ASN A 155 -12.15 25.46 -0.35
C ASN A 155 -12.68 25.68 1.07
N VAL A 156 -12.84 26.95 1.44
CA VAL A 156 -13.43 27.34 2.72
C VAL A 156 -14.83 27.85 2.42
N GLY A 157 -15.84 27.23 3.04
CA GLY A 157 -17.23 27.67 2.92
C GLY A 157 -17.50 28.95 3.72
N SER A 158 -18.21 28.82 4.83
CA SER A 158 -18.58 29.98 5.68
C SER A 158 -17.86 29.98 7.02
N LEU A 159 -17.49 31.17 7.48
CA LEU A 159 -16.87 31.41 8.79
C LEU A 159 -17.89 32.08 9.72
N ARG A 160 -18.13 31.48 10.89
CA ARG A 160 -18.98 32.06 11.95
C ARG A 160 -18.13 32.36 13.18
N LEU A 161 -18.05 33.63 13.55
CA LEU A 161 -17.35 34.09 14.74
C LEU A 161 -18.32 34.19 15.92
N LYS A 162 -17.90 33.71 17.08
CA LYS A 162 -18.55 33.95 18.38
C LYS A 162 -17.52 34.54 19.33
N LEU A 163 -17.78 35.74 19.83
CA LEU A 163 -16.95 36.38 20.85
C LEU A 163 -17.49 36.05 22.24
N HIS A 164 -16.59 35.82 23.19
CA HIS A 164 -16.92 35.64 24.59
C HIS A 164 -16.33 36.80 25.40
N GLY A 165 -17.20 37.60 25.99
CA GLY A 165 -16.84 38.85 26.66
C GLY A 165 -16.74 40.05 25.71
N GLY A 166 -16.61 41.24 26.30
CA GLY A 166 -16.43 42.50 25.60
C GLY A 166 -17.70 43.12 25.00
N ALA A 167 -17.52 44.29 24.39
CA ALA A 167 -18.61 45.09 23.83
C ALA A 167 -18.99 44.69 22.39
N SER A 168 -20.25 44.90 22.00
CA SER A 168 -20.80 44.46 20.70
C SER A 168 -20.04 44.99 19.47
N TRP A 169 -19.41 46.16 19.55
CA TRP A 169 -18.63 46.73 18.45
C TRP A 169 -17.38 45.90 18.10
N LEU A 170 -16.88 45.08 19.02
CA LEU A 170 -15.74 44.18 18.80
C LEU A 170 -16.03 43.13 17.73
N TYR A 171 -17.30 42.75 17.56
CA TYR A 171 -17.69 41.78 16.54
C TYR A 171 -17.31 42.23 15.14
N ASN A 172 -17.61 43.48 14.78
CA ASN A 172 -17.30 44.03 13.46
C ASN A 172 -15.79 44.18 13.22
N LEU A 173 -15.06 44.58 14.27
CA LEU A 173 -13.60 44.66 14.22
C LEU A 173 -12.97 43.28 13.98
N PHE A 174 -13.32 42.30 14.82
CA PHE A 174 -12.68 40.99 14.76
C PHE A 174 -13.15 40.14 13.60
N ARG A 175 -14.39 40.28 13.13
CA ARG A 175 -14.85 39.61 11.91
C ARG A 175 -13.91 39.89 10.74
N SER A 176 -13.68 41.16 10.44
CA SER A 176 -12.78 41.54 9.33
C SER A 176 -11.32 41.14 9.56
N SER A 177 -10.86 41.15 10.82
CA SER A 177 -9.46 40.87 11.19
C SER A 177 -9.14 39.38 11.33
N LEU A 178 -10.15 38.52 11.52
CA LEU A 178 -10.01 37.07 11.69
C LEU A 178 -10.38 36.28 10.44
N GLU A 179 -11.40 36.72 9.70
CA GLU A 179 -11.95 35.96 8.57
C GLU A 179 -10.88 35.74 7.48
N LYS A 180 -10.17 36.79 7.07
CA LYS A 180 -9.10 36.68 6.05
C LYS A 180 -7.90 35.85 6.51
N PRO A 181 -7.30 36.08 7.70
CA PRO A 181 -6.15 35.28 8.14
C PRO A 181 -6.49 33.81 8.36
N ILE A 182 -7.66 33.49 8.95
CA ILE A 182 -8.10 32.11 9.14
C ILE A 182 -8.33 31.44 7.77
N HIS A 183 -9.06 32.09 6.87
CA HIS A 183 -9.28 31.57 5.52
C HIS A 183 -7.94 31.32 4.81
N SER A 184 -7.03 32.30 4.84
CA SER A 184 -5.72 32.19 4.19
C SER A 184 -4.87 31.09 4.81
N ALA A 185 -4.86 30.93 6.14
CA ALA A 185 -4.12 29.86 6.81
C ALA A 185 -4.68 28.48 6.43
N LEU A 186 -6.00 28.30 6.44
CA LEU A 186 -6.60 27.03 6.06
C LEU A 186 -6.29 26.65 4.61
N VAL A 187 -6.44 27.59 3.66
CA VAL A 187 -6.15 27.32 2.24
C VAL A 187 -4.66 27.11 1.98
N ARG A 188 -3.78 27.86 2.66
CA ARG A 188 -2.33 27.79 2.43
C ARG A 188 -1.68 26.58 3.08
N GLU A 189 -2.11 26.19 4.27
CA GLU A 189 -1.41 25.18 5.08
C GLU A 189 -1.95 23.75 4.87
N ILE A 190 -3.23 23.58 4.48
CA ILE A 190 -3.86 22.26 4.36
C ILE A 190 -3.19 21.38 3.30
N CYS A 191 -3.00 21.89 2.09
CA CYS A 191 -2.48 21.11 0.98
C CYS A 191 -1.00 20.72 1.14
N PRO A 192 -0.13 21.60 1.66
CA PRO A 192 1.21 21.21 2.09
C PRO A 192 1.20 20.08 3.13
N LYS A 193 0.31 20.14 4.13
CA LYS A 193 0.21 19.09 5.17
C LYS A 193 -0.28 17.75 4.59
N VAL A 194 -1.26 17.78 3.70
CA VAL A 194 -1.71 16.57 2.97
C VAL A 194 -0.56 16.00 2.13
N SER A 195 0.19 16.85 1.43
CA SER A 195 1.32 16.41 0.61
C SER A 195 2.47 15.84 1.46
N GLU A 196 2.75 16.42 2.63
CA GLU A 196 3.71 15.91 3.60
C GLU A 196 3.30 14.51 4.11
N ALA A 197 2.02 14.30 4.40
CA ALA A 197 1.50 12.99 4.81
C ALA A 197 1.64 11.93 3.70
N ILE A 198 1.37 12.31 2.44
CA ILE A 198 1.57 11.41 1.28
C ILE A 198 3.06 11.08 1.11
N ASN A 199 3.95 12.06 1.21
CA ASN A 199 5.39 11.84 1.13
C ASN A 199 5.89 10.95 2.28
N SER A 200 5.34 11.11 3.49
CA SER A 200 5.66 10.22 4.60
C SER A 200 5.21 8.77 4.34
N LEU A 201 4.08 8.57 3.65
CA LEU A 201 3.65 7.24 3.20
C LEU A 201 4.63 6.68 2.16
N ASP A 202 5.04 7.48 1.19
CA ASP A 202 6.01 7.07 0.17
C ASP A 202 7.33 6.59 0.79
N LEU A 203 7.87 7.33 1.76
CA LEU A 203 9.07 6.92 2.50
C LEU A 203 8.91 5.58 3.24
N LYS A 204 7.69 5.20 3.64
CA LYS A 204 7.41 3.87 4.21
C LYS A 204 7.39 2.81 3.12
N LEU A 205 6.79 3.10 1.96
CA LEU A 205 6.75 2.18 0.82
C LEU A 205 8.15 1.89 0.26
N GLN A 206 9.03 2.89 0.23
CA GLN A 206 10.43 2.71 -0.17
C GLN A 206 11.18 1.68 0.69
N ARG A 207 10.75 1.43 1.94
CA ARG A 207 11.37 0.44 2.83
C ARG A 207 10.90 -0.99 2.59
N LEU A 208 9.95 -1.23 1.70
CA LEU A 208 9.14 -2.44 1.68
C LEU A 208 9.82 -3.81 1.50
N LYS A 209 11.09 -3.98 1.17
CA LYS A 209 11.64 -5.27 0.67
C LYS A 209 10.90 -5.78 -0.58
N VAL A 210 11.69 -6.11 -1.58
CA VAL A 210 11.21 -6.71 -2.83
C VAL A 210 11.74 -8.12 -3.04
N THR A 211 12.51 -8.59 -2.06
CA THR A 211 13.06 -9.93 -1.99
C THR A 211 12.93 -10.41 -0.54
N ALA A 212 12.61 -11.68 -0.33
CA ALA A 212 12.51 -12.28 0.98
C ALA A 212 13.08 -13.70 0.99
N ASN A 213 13.83 -14.04 2.03
CA ASN A 213 14.28 -15.42 2.24
C ASN A 213 13.07 -16.26 2.69
N VAL A 214 12.83 -17.35 1.99
CA VAL A 214 11.80 -18.33 2.35
C VAL A 214 12.37 -19.31 3.37
N ASP A 215 13.60 -19.77 3.13
CA ASP A 215 14.36 -20.62 4.04
C ASP A 215 15.88 -20.44 3.83
N LYS A 216 16.68 -21.47 4.11
CA LYS A 216 18.15 -21.46 3.93
C LYS A 216 18.59 -21.74 2.48
N ILE A 217 17.67 -22.17 1.62
CA ILE A 217 17.90 -22.60 0.24
C ILE A 217 17.35 -21.57 -0.73
N ALA A 218 16.14 -21.08 -0.48
CA ALA A 218 15.36 -20.29 -1.42
C ALA A 218 15.06 -18.88 -0.90
N GLU A 219 15.12 -17.92 -1.82
CA GLU A 219 14.57 -16.58 -1.70
C GLU A 219 13.53 -16.33 -2.80
N ILE A 220 12.63 -15.37 -2.59
CA ILE A 220 11.63 -14.96 -3.56
C ILE A 220 11.80 -13.49 -3.90
N ASP A 221 11.83 -13.18 -5.20
CA ASP A 221 11.70 -11.83 -5.74
C ASP A 221 10.25 -11.51 -6.06
N TYR A 222 9.74 -10.42 -5.51
CA TYR A 222 8.37 -9.94 -5.65
C TYR A 222 8.32 -8.42 -5.87
N PHE A 223 9.30 -7.85 -6.57
CA PHE A 223 9.17 -6.49 -7.09
C PHE A 223 8.07 -6.41 -8.17
N LEU A 224 7.51 -5.22 -8.36
CA LEU A 224 6.58 -4.91 -9.45
C LEU A 224 7.30 -4.93 -10.79
N VAL A 225 6.83 -5.75 -11.72
CA VAL A 225 7.38 -5.88 -13.08
C VAL A 225 6.75 -4.89 -14.06
N ASN A 226 5.55 -4.38 -13.73
CA ASN A 226 4.86 -3.35 -14.49
C ASN A 226 4.37 -2.23 -13.55
N PRO A 227 4.13 -1.00 -14.07
CA PRO A 227 3.42 0.03 -13.33
C PRO A 227 2.00 -0.43 -12.90
N PRO A 228 1.44 0.08 -11.79
CA PRO A 228 0.08 -0.25 -11.37
C PRO A 228 -0.94 0.10 -12.44
N VAL A 229 -1.85 -0.82 -12.75
CA VAL A 229 -2.96 -0.59 -13.69
C VAL A 229 -4.18 -0.17 -12.89
N ILE A 230 -4.67 1.05 -13.13
CA ILE A 230 -5.73 1.66 -12.32
C ILE A 230 -6.93 1.95 -13.20
N THR A 231 -8.08 1.38 -12.83
CA THR A 231 -9.38 1.58 -13.47
C THR A 231 -10.28 2.42 -12.56
N GLU A 232 -11.57 2.53 -12.88
CA GLU A 232 -12.53 3.22 -12.01
C GLU A 232 -12.88 2.40 -10.75
N THR A 233 -12.67 1.07 -10.79
CA THR A 233 -13.17 0.14 -9.77
C THR A 233 -12.09 -0.66 -9.06
N PHE A 234 -10.89 -0.74 -9.64
CA PHE A 234 -9.77 -1.49 -9.07
C PHE A 234 -8.39 -0.94 -9.46
N MET A 235 -7.38 -1.38 -8.71
CA MET A 235 -5.97 -1.24 -9.03
C MET A 235 -5.31 -2.62 -9.04
N ASP A 236 -4.63 -2.94 -10.13
CA ASP A 236 -3.86 -4.17 -10.29
C ASP A 236 -2.36 -3.90 -10.13
N LEU A 237 -1.69 -4.81 -9.42
CA LEU A 237 -0.27 -4.81 -9.12
C LEU A 237 0.34 -6.11 -9.64
N ASP A 238 1.23 -5.99 -10.62
CA ASP A 238 1.89 -7.11 -11.29
C ASP A 238 3.28 -7.35 -10.65
N PHE A 239 3.41 -8.42 -9.88
CA PHE A 239 4.64 -8.80 -9.18
C PHE A 239 5.40 -9.92 -9.89
N LYS A 240 6.73 -9.89 -9.80
CA LYS A 240 7.61 -10.92 -10.38
C LYS A 240 7.25 -12.31 -9.88
N GLY A 241 7.30 -12.54 -8.56
CA GLY A 241 6.85 -13.78 -7.93
C GLY A 241 7.70 -14.99 -8.29
N GLU A 242 9.02 -14.86 -8.21
CA GLU A 242 9.96 -15.86 -8.71
C GLU A 242 10.95 -16.28 -7.63
N PHE A 243 11.21 -17.58 -7.54
CA PHE A 243 12.12 -18.13 -6.56
C PHE A 243 13.53 -18.29 -7.13
N TYR A 244 14.52 -18.06 -6.27
CA TYR A 244 15.94 -18.24 -6.57
C TYR A 244 16.67 -18.97 -5.45
N ASN A 245 17.75 -19.67 -5.79
CA ASN A 245 18.66 -20.20 -4.78
C ASN A 245 19.49 -19.07 -4.17
N ILE A 246 19.55 -19.00 -2.83
CA ILE A 246 20.33 -17.99 -2.12
C ILE A 246 21.81 -18.09 -2.53
N GLY A 247 22.38 -16.97 -2.97
CA GLY A 247 23.78 -16.87 -3.41
C GLY A 247 24.06 -17.46 -4.81
N ARG A 248 23.06 -18.08 -5.46
CA ARG A 248 23.17 -18.59 -6.83
C ARG A 248 21.88 -18.31 -7.60
N HIS A 249 21.73 -17.05 -7.97
CA HIS A 249 20.62 -16.58 -8.79
C HIS A 249 20.74 -17.18 -10.21
N GLN A 250 19.85 -18.10 -10.56
CA GLN A 250 19.78 -18.72 -11.89
C GLN A 250 18.33 -18.68 -12.36
N GLU A 251 18.12 -18.12 -13.55
CA GLU A 251 16.80 -18.09 -14.19
C GLU A 251 16.33 -19.51 -14.53
N PRO A 252 15.05 -19.84 -14.31
CA PRO A 252 14.46 -21.08 -14.77
C PRO A 252 14.42 -21.13 -16.31
N PRO A 253 14.50 -22.33 -16.91
CA PRO A 253 14.47 -22.50 -18.37
C PRO A 253 13.05 -22.42 -18.97
N PHE A 254 12.18 -21.61 -18.38
CA PHE A 254 10.78 -21.41 -18.76
C PHE A 254 10.34 -19.99 -18.35
N THR A 255 9.22 -19.50 -18.88
CA THR A 255 8.77 -18.11 -18.71
C THR A 255 7.35 -18.05 -18.19
N ALA A 256 6.99 -16.96 -17.49
CA ALA A 256 5.63 -16.72 -17.03
C ALA A 256 4.66 -16.48 -18.19
N GLY A 257 3.49 -17.13 -18.13
CA GLY A 257 2.36 -16.86 -19.01
C GLY A 257 1.51 -15.67 -18.52
N PRO A 258 0.56 -15.18 -19.33
CA PRO A 258 -0.32 -14.09 -18.93
C PRO A 258 -1.18 -14.51 -17.72
N LEU A 259 -1.38 -13.57 -16.80
CA LEU A 259 -2.16 -13.77 -15.57
C LEU A 259 -3.29 -12.74 -15.47
N SER A 260 -4.52 -13.21 -15.34
CA SER A 260 -5.71 -12.36 -15.26
C SER A 260 -6.61 -12.80 -14.10
N PHE A 261 -7.44 -11.86 -13.65
CA PHE A 261 -8.49 -12.13 -12.67
C PHE A 261 -9.83 -12.36 -13.37
N PRO A 262 -10.74 -13.16 -12.77
CA PRO A 262 -12.15 -13.09 -13.12
C PRO A 262 -12.73 -11.69 -12.80
N GLU A 263 -13.87 -11.34 -13.37
CA GLU A 263 -14.51 -10.01 -13.19
C GLU A 263 -15.08 -9.73 -11.78
N GLN A 264 -14.62 -10.44 -10.75
CA GLN A 264 -15.12 -10.29 -9.38
C GLN A 264 -14.46 -9.12 -8.66
N THR A 265 -15.28 -8.36 -7.92
CA THR A 265 -14.86 -7.20 -7.10
C THR A 265 -15.53 -7.14 -5.72
N ASN A 266 -16.15 -8.25 -5.28
CA ASN A 266 -16.86 -8.40 -4.01
C ASN A 266 -15.97 -8.50 -2.75
N HIS A 267 -14.64 -8.47 -2.89
CA HIS A 267 -13.67 -8.50 -1.79
C HIS A 267 -12.69 -7.33 -1.88
N MET A 268 -12.09 -6.97 -0.74
CA MET A 268 -11.08 -5.91 -0.65
C MET A 268 -9.87 -6.16 -1.55
N MET A 269 -9.41 -7.41 -1.58
CA MET A 269 -8.24 -7.80 -2.35
C MET A 269 -8.40 -9.18 -2.98
N TYR A 270 -7.74 -9.37 -4.12
CA TYR A 270 -7.58 -10.67 -4.77
C TYR A 270 -6.11 -10.92 -5.05
N LEU A 271 -5.72 -12.19 -4.99
CA LEU A 271 -4.39 -12.64 -5.37
C LEU A 271 -4.53 -13.72 -6.44
N ALA A 272 -3.83 -13.54 -7.55
CA ALA A 272 -3.65 -14.56 -8.57
C ALA A 272 -2.21 -15.03 -8.52
N VAL A 273 -2.02 -16.34 -8.61
CA VAL A 273 -0.73 -17.01 -8.55
C VAL A 273 -0.64 -17.91 -9.78
N SER A 274 0.42 -17.76 -10.57
CA SER A 274 0.60 -18.54 -11.79
C SER A 274 1.28 -19.89 -11.53
N GLU A 275 1.20 -20.80 -12.49
CA GLU A 275 1.99 -22.03 -12.50
C GLU A 275 3.50 -21.75 -12.41
N PHE A 276 3.94 -20.65 -13.05
CA PHE A 276 5.35 -20.24 -13.06
C PHE A 276 5.88 -20.00 -11.65
N PHE A 277 5.09 -19.35 -10.78
CA PHE A 277 5.47 -19.12 -9.38
C PHE A 277 5.87 -20.44 -8.69
N PHE A 278 5.01 -21.46 -8.77
CA PHE A 278 5.28 -22.76 -8.14
C PHE A 278 6.39 -23.54 -8.84
N ASN A 279 6.43 -23.49 -10.17
CA ASN A 279 7.46 -24.18 -10.96
C ASN A 279 8.85 -23.60 -10.74
N SER A 280 8.97 -22.28 -10.50
CA SER A 280 10.24 -21.65 -10.12
C SER A 280 10.73 -22.14 -8.76
N ALA A 281 9.84 -22.30 -7.76
CA ALA A 281 10.18 -22.90 -6.48
C ALA A 281 10.63 -24.36 -6.65
N ALA A 282 9.89 -25.15 -7.42
CA ALA A 282 10.23 -26.56 -7.69
C ALA A 282 11.60 -26.69 -8.37
N PHE A 283 11.92 -25.79 -9.30
CA PHE A 283 13.24 -25.70 -9.94
C PHE A 283 14.35 -25.43 -8.92
N VAL A 284 14.18 -24.42 -8.06
CA VAL A 284 15.15 -24.03 -7.01
C VAL A 284 15.44 -25.17 -6.04
N TYR A 285 14.40 -25.83 -5.52
CA TYR A 285 14.59 -26.93 -4.56
C TYR A 285 15.17 -28.19 -5.22
N HIS A 286 14.79 -28.48 -6.46
CA HIS A 286 15.36 -29.59 -7.22
C HIS A 286 16.86 -29.37 -7.47
N ARG A 287 17.25 -28.16 -7.92
CA ARG A 287 18.64 -27.81 -8.23
C ARG A 287 19.53 -27.75 -6.99
N ALA A 288 18.95 -27.44 -5.83
CA ALA A 288 19.63 -27.54 -4.54
C ALA A 288 19.83 -28.99 -4.05
N GLY A 289 19.26 -30.00 -4.72
CA GLY A 289 19.26 -31.38 -4.23
C GLY A 289 18.45 -31.57 -2.94
N ALA A 290 17.53 -30.64 -2.65
CA ALA A 290 16.73 -30.65 -1.43
C ALA A 290 15.55 -31.62 -1.51
N LEU A 291 15.15 -32.00 -2.72
CA LEU A 291 14.04 -32.93 -2.97
C LEU A 291 14.50 -34.39 -2.88
N GLN A 292 14.92 -34.79 -1.68
CA GLN A 292 15.32 -36.17 -1.35
C GLN A 292 14.93 -36.52 0.09
N ILE A 293 14.66 -37.81 0.32
CA ILE A 293 14.36 -38.36 1.64
C ILE A 293 14.98 -39.75 1.78
N ASN A 294 15.53 -40.02 2.97
CA ASN A 294 16.01 -41.34 3.34
C ASN A 294 14.97 -41.98 4.26
N ILE A 295 14.30 -43.03 3.77
CA ILE A 295 13.32 -43.80 4.53
C ILE A 295 14.03 -44.94 5.23
N THR A 296 13.86 -45.01 6.55
CA THR A 296 14.34 -46.12 7.39
C THR A 296 13.16 -46.97 7.85
N ASP A 297 13.43 -48.21 8.27
CA ASP A 297 12.41 -49.09 8.85
C ASP A 297 11.66 -48.46 10.04
N SER A 298 12.33 -47.61 10.82
CA SER A 298 11.73 -46.91 11.96
C SER A 298 10.62 -45.92 11.57
N MET A 299 10.62 -45.44 10.32
CA MET A 299 9.62 -44.51 9.78
C MET A 299 8.36 -45.25 9.30
N ILE A 300 8.41 -46.58 9.20
CA ILE A 300 7.27 -47.39 8.78
C ILE A 300 6.40 -47.70 10.01
N PRO A 301 5.07 -47.43 9.96
CA PRO A 301 4.16 -47.76 11.05
C PRO A 301 4.27 -49.22 11.46
N LYS A 302 4.25 -49.50 12.77
CA LYS A 302 4.38 -50.87 13.32
C LYS A 302 3.27 -51.82 12.86
N SER A 303 2.11 -51.27 12.48
CA SER A 303 0.97 -52.03 11.93
C SER A 303 1.16 -52.43 10.48
N SER A 304 2.14 -51.88 9.77
CA SER A 304 2.42 -52.24 8.37
C SER A 304 2.94 -53.69 8.30
N PRO A 305 2.36 -54.54 7.44
CA PRO A 305 2.88 -55.89 7.21
C PRO A 305 4.20 -55.87 6.44
N ILE A 306 4.53 -54.76 5.78
CA ILE A 306 5.78 -54.57 5.03
C ILE A 306 6.75 -53.79 5.91
N ARG A 307 7.93 -54.38 6.13
CA ARG A 307 9.07 -53.76 6.81
C ARG A 307 10.22 -53.53 5.84
N LEU A 308 11.08 -52.56 6.14
CA LEU A 308 12.24 -52.23 5.32
C LEU A 308 13.45 -53.01 5.83
N ASN A 309 13.40 -54.33 5.62
CA ASN A 309 14.47 -55.26 5.98
C ASN A 309 14.58 -56.39 4.95
N THR A 310 15.73 -57.07 4.96
CA THR A 310 16.05 -58.12 3.98
C THR A 310 15.20 -59.38 4.14
N SER A 311 14.58 -59.58 5.30
CA SER A 311 13.68 -60.70 5.56
C SER A 311 12.34 -60.52 4.85
N THR A 312 11.76 -59.32 4.88
CA THR A 312 10.55 -58.96 4.12
C THR A 312 10.87 -58.85 2.63
N PHE A 313 11.92 -58.11 2.25
CA PHE A 313 12.28 -57.93 0.83
C PHE A 313 12.80 -59.20 0.17
N GLY A 314 13.31 -60.16 0.96
CA GLY A 314 13.71 -61.48 0.50
C GLY A 314 12.59 -62.30 -0.15
N GLY A 315 11.33 -61.99 0.15
CA GLY A 315 10.18 -62.56 -0.55
C GLY A 315 10.09 -62.15 -2.02
N PHE A 316 10.60 -60.96 -2.35
CA PHE A 316 10.62 -60.42 -3.72
C PHE A 316 11.98 -60.65 -4.40
N ILE A 317 13.08 -60.52 -3.66
CA ILE A 317 14.46 -60.66 -4.15
C ILE A 317 15.20 -61.68 -3.26
N PRO A 318 15.12 -63.00 -3.56
CA PRO A 318 15.66 -64.04 -2.69
C PRO A 318 17.17 -63.96 -2.42
N GLN A 319 17.93 -63.31 -3.31
CA GLN A 319 19.37 -63.11 -3.16
C GLN A 319 19.70 -62.15 -2.00
N LEU A 320 18.85 -61.16 -1.70
CA LEU A 320 19.06 -60.24 -0.59
C LEU A 320 19.10 -60.98 0.74
N LYS A 321 18.14 -61.89 0.98
CA LYS A 321 18.09 -62.69 2.21
C LYS A 321 19.29 -63.63 2.37
N LYS A 322 19.86 -64.11 1.25
CA LYS A 322 21.04 -64.99 1.26
C LYS A 322 22.34 -64.24 1.53
N LEU A 323 22.53 -63.08 0.91
CA LEU A 323 23.78 -62.31 1.01
C LEU A 323 23.81 -61.41 2.26
N TYR A 324 22.65 -60.91 2.68
CA TYR A 324 22.49 -59.94 3.78
C TYR A 324 21.38 -60.39 4.75
N PRO A 325 21.56 -61.50 5.49
CA PRO A 325 20.51 -62.04 6.35
C PRO A 325 20.18 -61.10 7.53
N GLU A 326 18.88 -60.91 7.81
CA GLU A 326 18.34 -60.14 8.95
C GLU A 326 18.87 -58.69 9.09
N MET A 327 19.09 -58.02 7.96
CA MET A 327 19.57 -56.63 7.94
C MET A 327 18.43 -55.64 7.71
N LEU A 328 18.51 -54.49 8.38
CA LEU A 328 17.67 -53.32 8.07
C LEU A 328 18.15 -52.70 6.76
N MET A 329 17.21 -52.20 5.97
CA MET A 329 17.49 -51.53 4.70
C MET A 329 17.24 -50.02 4.82
N LEU A 330 17.91 -49.25 3.97
CA LEU A 330 17.69 -47.82 3.80
C LEU A 330 17.14 -47.58 2.39
N MET A 331 16.00 -46.91 2.27
CA MET A 331 15.45 -46.53 0.97
C MET A 331 15.66 -45.05 0.74
N LYS A 332 16.56 -44.72 -0.20
CA LYS A 332 16.80 -43.34 -0.61
C LYS A 332 15.89 -42.99 -1.78
N ILE A 333 15.03 -42.00 -1.59
CA ILE A 333 14.17 -41.46 -2.65
C ILE A 333 14.65 -40.06 -2.99
N HIS A 334 14.85 -39.77 -4.27
CA HIS A 334 15.23 -38.43 -4.72
C HIS A 334 14.60 -38.09 -6.07
N SER A 335 14.37 -36.79 -6.30
CA SER A 335 13.86 -36.30 -7.59
C SER A 335 14.91 -36.45 -8.70
N LEU A 336 14.54 -36.98 -9.86
CA LEU A 336 15.38 -37.04 -11.07
C LEU A 336 15.22 -35.80 -11.95
N LYS A 337 14.04 -35.18 -11.90
CA LYS A 337 13.70 -33.93 -12.58
C LYS A 337 12.95 -33.04 -11.59
N GLN A 338 12.95 -31.74 -11.86
CA GLN A 338 12.12 -30.82 -11.10
C GLN A 338 10.63 -31.25 -11.17
N PRO A 339 9.89 -31.19 -10.06
CA PRO A 339 8.45 -31.34 -10.09
C PRO A 339 7.82 -30.31 -11.02
N ALA A 340 6.80 -30.72 -11.78
CA ALA A 340 6.04 -29.83 -12.64
C ALA A 340 4.62 -29.67 -12.06
N LEU A 341 4.23 -28.43 -11.79
CA LEU A 341 2.90 -28.06 -11.37
C LEU A 341 2.12 -27.50 -12.56
N THR A 342 0.91 -28.00 -12.76
CA THR A 342 -0.07 -27.49 -13.73
C THR A 342 -1.39 -27.15 -13.04
N MET A 343 -2.05 -26.10 -13.52
CA MET A 343 -3.28 -25.56 -12.99
C MET A 343 -4.31 -25.48 -14.11
N THR A 344 -5.47 -26.10 -13.88
CA THR A 344 -6.67 -25.90 -14.68
C THR A 344 -7.71 -25.16 -13.85
N SER A 345 -8.88 -24.88 -14.44
CA SER A 345 -10.00 -24.24 -13.72
C SER A 345 -10.37 -24.95 -12.42
N ASP A 346 -10.26 -26.29 -12.40
CA ASP A 346 -10.81 -27.11 -11.34
C ASP A 346 -9.76 -27.89 -10.55
N ASN A 347 -8.53 -28.00 -11.05
CA ASN A 347 -7.50 -28.86 -10.46
C ASN A 347 -6.11 -28.23 -10.48
N ILE A 348 -5.33 -28.58 -9.45
CA ILE A 348 -3.88 -28.37 -9.40
C ILE A 348 -3.24 -29.76 -9.42
N THR A 349 -2.37 -30.02 -10.40
CA THR A 349 -1.67 -31.31 -10.54
C THR A 349 -0.18 -31.10 -10.36
N ILE A 350 0.46 -31.96 -9.57
CA ILE A 350 1.91 -31.99 -9.40
C ILE A 350 2.44 -33.32 -9.94
N ALA A 351 3.27 -33.27 -10.97
CA ALA A 351 3.97 -34.41 -11.52
C ALA A 351 5.39 -34.47 -10.97
N MET A 352 5.74 -35.58 -10.30
CA MET A 352 7.07 -35.82 -9.75
C MET A 352 7.68 -37.05 -10.43
N THR A 353 8.93 -36.94 -10.88
CA THR A 353 9.72 -38.07 -11.36
C THR A 353 10.92 -38.23 -10.45
N GLY A 354 11.03 -39.39 -9.80
CA GLY A 354 12.09 -39.70 -8.86
C GLY A 354 12.66 -41.09 -9.07
N ARG A 355 13.72 -41.40 -8.32
CA ARG A 355 14.31 -42.73 -8.21
C ARG A 355 14.32 -43.13 -6.75
N SER A 356 13.97 -44.39 -6.50
CA SER A 356 14.22 -45.08 -5.23
C SER A 356 15.43 -45.98 -5.38
N GLU A 357 16.33 -45.95 -4.41
CA GLU A 357 17.49 -46.83 -4.32
C GLU A 357 17.51 -47.46 -2.92
N GLU A 358 17.43 -48.78 -2.83
CA GLU A 358 17.56 -49.53 -1.58
C GLU A 358 19.02 -49.91 -1.32
N HIS A 359 19.48 -49.64 -0.10
CA HIS A 359 20.83 -49.94 0.39
C HIS A 359 20.79 -50.89 1.58
#